data_AF-A0A653YM92-F1
#
_entry.id   AF-A0A653YM92-F1
#
_cell.length_a   1.000
_cell.length_b   1.000
_cell.length_c   1.000
_cell.angle_alpha   90.00
_cell.angle_beta   90.00
_cell.angle_gamma   90.00
#
_symmetry.space_group_name_H-M   'P 1'
#
loop_
_entity.id
_entity.type
_entity.pdbx_description
1 polymer ?
#
loop_
_entity_poly.entity_id
_entity_poly.type
_entity_poly.pdbx_seq_one_letter_code
_entity_poly.pdbx_strand_id
1 'polypeptide(L)'
;MAELDELDDAVAAAAFRRLVRHLRHRSDAQNIDLMGLAGFCRNCLADWVEDASRGTDHPLDKRAARTLIHGMPPEQWKTQHQSPATEDQLRRMEESVARNAREDALDEALEESFPASDPPAMTDPGR
;
A
#
# COMPACT_ATOMS: atom_id res chain seq x y z
N MET A 1 -15.45 -0.55 4.60
CA MET A 1 -14.81 -0.02 3.38
C MET A 1 -15.34 1.37 3.06
N ALA A 2 -16.66 1.61 3.00
CA ALA A 2 -17.23 2.94 2.71
C ALA A 2 -16.71 4.13 3.56
N GLU A 3 -16.48 3.97 4.87
CA GLU A 3 -16.05 5.10 5.72
C GLU A 3 -14.62 5.60 5.46
N LEU A 4 -13.74 4.77 4.90
CA LEU A 4 -12.35 5.19 4.62
C LEU A 4 -12.29 6.04 3.34
N ASP A 5 -13.08 5.67 2.33
CA ASP A 5 -13.14 6.40 1.05
C ASP A 5 -13.89 7.73 1.16
N GLU A 6 -14.64 7.93 2.24
CA GLU A 6 -15.27 9.20 2.61
C GLU A 6 -14.33 10.16 3.36
N LEU A 7 -13.11 9.71 3.72
CA LEU A 7 -12.14 10.54 4.41
C LEU A 7 -11.69 11.71 3.52
N ASP A 8 -11.75 12.94 4.04
CA ASP A 8 -11.29 14.13 3.32
C ASP A 8 -9.85 13.99 2.81
N ASP A 9 -9.65 14.25 1.51
CA ASP A 9 -8.36 14.11 0.83
C ASP A 9 -7.24 14.94 1.47
N ALA A 10 -7.55 16.14 1.97
CA ALA A 10 -6.54 16.98 2.60
C ALA A 10 -6.08 16.40 3.95
N VAL A 11 -7.02 15.79 4.70
CA VAL A 11 -6.72 15.04 5.92
C VAL A 11 -5.89 13.78 5.61
N ALA A 12 -6.30 12.98 4.63
CA ALA A 12 -5.59 11.79 4.19
C ALA A 12 -4.16 12.13 3.75
N ALA A 13 -3.99 13.17 2.93
CA ALA A 13 -2.68 13.63 2.47
C ALA A 13 -1.81 14.17 3.61
N ALA A 14 -2.39 14.83 4.62
CA ALA A 14 -1.66 15.27 5.81
C ALA A 14 -1.14 14.08 6.64
N ALA A 15 -1.98 13.06 6.85
CA ALA A 15 -1.62 11.83 7.54
C ALA A 15 -0.53 11.05 6.79
N PHE A 16 -0.68 10.88 5.48
CA PHE A 16 0.31 10.22 4.63
C PHE A 16 1.68 10.92 4.70
N ARG A 17 1.72 12.26 4.51
CA ARG A 17 2.97 13.02 4.61
C ARG A 17 3.59 12.95 6.01
N ARG A 18 2.80 12.76 7.07
CA ARG A 18 3.30 12.53 8.44
C ARG A 18 3.92 11.14 8.57
N LEU A 19 3.27 10.10 8.05
CA LEU A 19 3.80 8.73 8.02
C LEU A 19 5.15 8.68 7.29
N VAL A 20 5.23 9.25 6.09
CA VAL A 20 6.48 9.30 5.30
C VAL A 20 7.60 9.97 6.11
N ARG A 21 7.33 11.12 6.73
CA ARG A 21 8.30 11.82 7.58
C ARG A 21 8.73 10.98 8.80
N HIS A 22 7.79 10.27 9.42
CA HIS A 22 8.09 9.39 10.54
C HIS A 22 9.00 8.23 10.13
N LEU A 23 8.72 7.58 9.00
CA LEU A 23 9.52 6.48 8.47
C LEU A 23 10.93 6.91 8.02
N ARG A 24 11.09 8.17 7.58
CA ARG A 24 12.43 8.73 7.32
C ARG A 24 13.24 8.93 8.59
N HIS A 25 12.59 9.38 9.67
CA HIS A 25 13.25 9.53 10.97
C HIS A 25 13.63 8.17 11.58
N ARG A 26 12.75 7.17 11.44
CA ARG A 26 12.95 5.80 11.93
C ARG A 26 13.74 4.95 10.94
N SER A 27 14.95 5.37 10.59
CA SER A 27 15.83 4.60 9.69
C SER A 27 16.26 3.24 10.27
N ASP A 28 16.13 3.07 11.59
CA ASP A 28 16.30 1.79 12.29
C ASP A 28 15.23 0.75 11.90
N ALA A 29 14.02 1.19 11.54
CA ALA A 29 12.99 0.29 11.03
C ALA A 29 13.32 -0.10 9.58
N GLN A 30 14.08 -1.18 9.40
CA GLN A 30 14.48 -1.65 8.07
C GLN A 30 13.25 -2.08 7.25
N ASN A 31 13.34 -1.91 5.93
CA ASN A 31 12.26 -2.34 5.04
C ASN A 31 11.96 -3.83 5.18
N ILE A 32 12.97 -4.67 5.41
CA ILE A 32 12.77 -6.11 5.58
C ILE A 32 11.95 -6.44 6.85
N ASP A 33 12.17 -5.71 7.94
CA ASP A 33 11.41 -5.90 9.17
C ASP A 33 9.96 -5.42 9.00
N LEU A 34 9.76 -4.29 8.31
CA LEU A 34 8.42 -3.80 7.97
C LEU A 34 7.67 -4.80 7.08
N MET A 35 8.35 -5.34 6.06
CA MET A 35 7.78 -6.36 5.19
C MET A 35 7.41 -7.63 5.97
N GLY A 36 8.27 -8.10 6.87
CA GLY A 36 8.00 -9.31 7.65
C GLY A 36 6.93 -9.14 8.73
N LEU A 37 6.71 -7.92 9.23
CA LEU A 37 5.71 -7.64 10.25
C LEU A 37 4.34 -7.30 9.66
N ALA A 38 4.32 -6.43 8.64
CA ALA A 38 3.10 -5.76 8.19
C ALA A 38 2.84 -5.93 6.69
N GLY A 39 3.68 -6.70 5.97
CA GLY A 39 3.48 -6.95 4.53
C GLY A 39 3.71 -5.74 3.63
N PHE A 40 4.15 -4.59 4.16
CA PHE A 40 4.50 -3.41 3.37
C PHE A 40 5.75 -2.71 3.91
N CYS A 41 6.38 -1.89 3.07
CA CYS A 41 7.50 -1.06 3.48
C CYS A 41 7.52 0.27 2.71
N ARG A 42 8.61 1.06 2.88
CA ARG A 42 8.78 2.33 2.16
C ARG A 42 8.74 2.19 0.64
N ASN A 43 9.19 1.06 0.10
CA ASN A 43 9.15 0.83 -1.34
C ASN A 43 7.71 0.59 -1.83
N CYS A 44 6.89 -0.11 -1.04
CA CYS A 44 5.46 -0.29 -1.34
C CYS A 44 4.73 1.07 -1.36
N LEU A 45 5.03 1.96 -0.38
CA LEU A 45 4.50 3.33 -0.40
C LEU A 45 4.90 4.10 -1.67
N ALA A 46 6.10 3.86 -2.20
CA ALA A 46 6.56 4.50 -3.42
C ALA A 46 5.84 3.93 -4.65
N ASP A 47 5.65 2.61 -4.70
CA ASP A 47 4.94 1.94 -5.78
C ASP A 47 3.44 2.39 -5.77
N TRP A 48 2.79 2.53 -4.60
CA TRP A 48 1.43 3.10 -4.49
C TRP A 48 1.33 4.56 -4.95
N VAL A 49 2.34 5.39 -4.64
CA VAL A 49 2.39 6.78 -5.12
C VAL A 49 2.61 6.85 -6.63
N GLU A 50 3.46 5.98 -7.18
CA GLU A 50 3.63 5.85 -8.63
C GLU A 50 2.28 5.50 -9.28
N ASP A 51 1.60 4.46 -8.80
CA ASP A 51 0.34 4.01 -9.38
C ASP A 51 -0.78 5.06 -9.25
N ALA A 52 -0.93 5.70 -8.09
CA ALA A 52 -1.89 6.78 -7.89
C ALA A 52 -1.58 8.04 -8.71
N SER A 53 -0.32 8.25 -9.13
CA SER A 53 0.05 9.36 -10.00
C SER A 53 -0.25 9.10 -11.47
N ARG A 54 -0.50 7.84 -11.87
CA ARG A 54 -0.85 7.50 -13.25
C ARG A 54 -2.16 8.18 -13.62
N GLY A 55 -2.20 8.81 -14.79
CA GLY A 55 -3.40 9.52 -15.27
C GLY A 55 -3.59 10.93 -14.67
N THR A 56 -2.69 11.40 -13.81
CA THR A 56 -2.63 12.81 -13.39
C THR A 56 -1.77 13.64 -14.36
N ASP A 57 -1.80 14.97 -14.22
CA ASP A 57 -0.93 15.88 -14.98
C ASP A 57 0.57 15.73 -14.64
N HIS A 58 0.90 15.02 -13.55
CA HIS A 58 2.26 14.87 -13.03
C HIS A 58 2.57 13.41 -12.65
N PRO A 59 2.62 12.49 -13.64
CA PRO A 59 2.96 11.10 -13.37
C PRO A 59 4.39 10.99 -12.83
N LEU A 60 4.57 10.18 -11.80
CA LEU A 60 5.86 9.87 -11.21
C LEU A 60 6.34 8.52 -11.74
N ASP A 61 7.61 8.44 -12.13
CA ASP A 61 8.25 7.14 -12.32
C ASP A 61 8.67 6.54 -10.96
N LYS A 62 8.93 5.24 -10.97
CA LYS A 62 9.39 4.47 -9.80
C LYS A 62 10.56 5.10 -9.05
N ARG A 63 11.52 5.68 -9.76
CA ARG A 63 12.73 6.27 -9.15
C ARG A 63 12.38 7.59 -8.48
N ALA A 64 11.56 8.41 -9.12
CA ALA A 64 11.05 9.67 -8.58
C ALA A 64 10.19 9.42 -7.34
N ALA A 65 9.26 8.47 -7.40
CA ALA A 65 8.42 8.09 -6.26
C ALA A 65 9.26 7.58 -5.07
N ARG A 66 10.26 6.72 -5.32
CA ARG A 66 11.16 6.25 -4.25
C ARG A 66 12.00 7.37 -3.65
N THR A 67 12.50 8.28 -4.47
CA THR A 67 13.22 9.48 -3.99
C THR A 67 12.29 10.34 -3.13
N LEU A 68 11.03 10.49 -3.54
CA LEU A 68 10.01 11.20 -2.78
C LEU A 68 9.72 10.51 -1.46
N ILE A 69 9.62 9.18 -1.36
CA ILE A 69 9.37 8.52 -0.07
C ILE A 69 10.60 8.56 0.84
N HIS A 70 11.78 8.22 0.33
CA HIS A 70 13.02 8.16 1.13
C HIS A 70 13.59 9.54 1.49
N GLY A 71 13.21 10.59 0.75
CA GLY A 71 13.75 11.95 0.93
C GLY A 71 15.18 12.13 0.39
N MET A 72 15.72 11.10 -0.25
CA MET A 72 17.03 11.07 -0.90
C MET A 72 17.03 9.99 -1.98
N PRO A 73 18.00 9.99 -2.92
CA PRO A 73 18.14 8.92 -3.90
C PRO A 73 18.23 7.54 -3.23
N PRO A 74 17.56 6.50 -3.76
CA PRO A 74 17.55 5.17 -3.14
C PRO A 74 18.94 4.60 -2.89
N GLU A 75 19.87 4.79 -3.83
CA GLU A 75 21.24 4.30 -3.67
C GLU A 75 21.97 4.95 -2.49
N GLN A 76 21.68 6.23 -2.23
CA GLN A 76 22.21 6.95 -1.08
C GLN A 76 21.62 6.38 0.23
N TRP A 77 20.31 6.10 0.25
CA TRP A 77 19.66 5.47 1.41
C TRP A 77 20.23 4.08 1.71
N LYS A 78 20.38 3.24 0.68
CA LYS A 78 20.96 1.89 0.84
C LYS A 78 22.34 1.96 1.48
N THR A 79 23.17 2.89 1.01
CA THR A 79 24.54 3.07 1.52
C THR A 79 24.57 3.54 2.96
N GLN A 80 23.68 4.46 3.36
CA GLN A 80 23.71 5.06 4.70
C GLN A 80 22.98 4.26 5.77
N HIS A 81 21.96 3.48 5.38
CA HIS A 81 20.98 2.97 6.33
C HIS A 81 20.59 1.50 6.15
N GLN A 82 20.91 0.85 5.02
CA GLN A 82 20.47 -0.53 4.79
C GLN A 82 21.51 -1.53 5.27
N SER A 83 21.05 -2.51 6.05
CA SER A 83 21.86 -3.68 6.45
C SER A 83 21.45 -4.93 5.66
N PRO A 84 22.34 -5.91 5.50
CA PRO A 84 21.98 -7.22 4.94
C PRO A 84 20.87 -7.87 5.77
N ALA A 85 19.90 -8.49 5.08
CA ALA A 85 18.85 -9.24 5.74
C ALA A 85 19.37 -10.58 6.25
N THR A 86 18.92 -10.97 7.44
CA THR A 86 19.13 -12.32 8.00
C THR A 86 18.14 -13.32 7.40
N GLU A 87 18.47 -14.61 7.47
CA GLU A 87 17.58 -15.70 7.02
C GLU A 87 16.21 -15.65 7.71
N ASP A 88 16.19 -15.34 9.00
CA ASP A 88 14.97 -15.18 9.79
C ASP A 88 14.09 -14.03 9.31
N GLN A 89 14.70 -12.90 8.92
CA GLN A 89 13.97 -11.76 8.38
C GLN A 89 13.39 -12.07 6.99
N LEU A 90 14.14 -12.79 6.15
CA LEU A 90 13.67 -13.24 4.84
C LEU A 90 12.46 -14.18 4.97
N ARG A 91 12.54 -15.17 5.87
CA ARG A 91 11.42 -16.08 6.14
C ARG A 91 10.16 -15.34 6.59
N ARG A 92 10.28 -14.40 7.53
CA ARG A 92 9.13 -13.60 8.00
C ARG A 92 8.53 -12.76 6.87
N MET A 93 9.37 -12.16 6.02
CA MET A 93 8.91 -11.46 4.83
C MET A 93 8.11 -12.38 3.91
N GLU A 94 8.63 -13.57 3.59
CA GLU A 94 7.94 -14.54 2.73
C GLU A 94 6.58 -14.93 3.29
N GLU A 95 6.50 -15.24 4.59
CA GLU A 95 5.24 -15.55 5.27
C GLU A 95 4.25 -14.38 5.21
N SER A 96 4.73 -13.15 5.42
CA SER A 96 3.87 -11.97 5.37
C SER A 96 3.38 -11.67 3.95
N VAL A 97 4.25 -11.78 2.93
CA VAL A 97 3.87 -11.58 1.52
C VAL A 97 2.84 -12.63 1.10
N ALA A 98 2.98 -13.88 1.55
CA ALA A 98 1.99 -14.92 1.30
C ALA A 98 0.64 -14.65 1.95
N ARG A 99 0.58 -13.84 3.03
CA ARG A 99 -0.69 -13.39 3.61
C ARG A 99 -1.36 -12.33 2.74
N ASN A 100 -0.61 -11.32 2.28
CA ASN A 100 -1.16 -10.27 1.40
C ASN A 100 -1.82 -10.88 0.14
N ALA A 101 -1.13 -11.82 -0.53
CA ALA A 101 -1.67 -12.43 -1.75
C ALA A 101 -2.98 -13.21 -1.52
N ARG A 102 -3.22 -13.71 -0.30
CA ARG A 102 -4.48 -14.37 0.04
C ARG A 102 -5.61 -13.39 0.30
N GLU A 103 -5.29 -12.21 0.84
CA GLU A 103 -6.23 -11.11 1.07
C GLU A 103 -6.68 -10.54 -0.28
N ASP A 104 -5.74 -10.19 -1.16
CA ASP A 104 -6.04 -9.69 -2.51
C ASP A 104 -6.96 -10.65 -3.29
N ALA A 105 -6.66 -11.96 -3.25
CA ALA A 105 -7.47 -12.97 -3.92
C ALA A 105 -8.85 -13.16 -3.29
N LEU A 106 -9.00 -12.92 -1.98
CA LEU A 106 -10.30 -12.97 -1.31
C LEU A 106 -11.14 -11.76 -1.68
N ASP A 107 -10.54 -10.57 -1.72
CA ASP A 107 -11.21 -9.33 -2.10
C ASP A 107 -11.71 -9.41 -3.54
N GLU A 108 -10.87 -9.86 -4.48
CA GLU A 108 -11.27 -10.09 -5.88
C GLU A 108 -12.42 -11.11 -5.98
N ALA A 109 -12.32 -12.25 -5.29
CA ALA A 109 -13.38 -13.27 -5.29
C ALA A 109 -14.69 -12.75 -4.67
N LEU A 110 -14.62 -11.90 -3.64
CA LEU A 110 -15.79 -11.26 -3.06
C LEU A 110 -16.43 -10.30 -4.07
N GLU A 111 -15.66 -9.42 -4.70
CA GLU A 111 -16.16 -8.50 -5.73
C GLU A 111 -16.83 -9.23 -6.91
N GLU A 112 -16.25 -10.33 -7.39
CA GLU A 112 -16.82 -11.15 -8.46
C GLU A 112 -18.09 -11.90 -8.03
N SER A 113 -18.15 -12.35 -6.77
CA SER A 113 -19.29 -13.11 -6.22
C SER A 113 -20.50 -12.26 -5.89
N PHE A 114 -20.34 -10.93 -5.80
CA PHE A 114 -21.40 -9.96 -5.54
C PHE A 114 -21.62 -9.06 -6.76
N PRO A 115 -22.12 -9.56 -7.92
CA PRO A 115 -22.76 -8.66 -8.86
C PRO A 115 -23.95 -8.04 -8.12
N ALA A 116 -24.12 -6.72 -8.23
CA ALA A 116 -25.24 -5.97 -7.68
C ALA A 116 -26.50 -6.84 -7.80
N SER A 117 -26.98 -7.36 -6.67
CA SER A 117 -28.17 -8.19 -6.66
C SER A 117 -29.28 -7.27 -7.10
N ASP A 118 -29.66 -7.32 -8.38
CA ASP A 118 -30.91 -6.74 -8.83
C ASP A 118 -31.95 -7.21 -7.81
N PRO A 119 -32.59 -6.30 -7.06
CA PRO A 119 -33.61 -6.72 -6.13
C PRO A 119 -34.62 -7.52 -6.96
N PRO A 120 -34.99 -8.74 -6.54
CA PRO A 120 -35.98 -9.50 -7.29
C PRO A 120 -37.17 -8.57 -7.52
N ALA A 121 -37.57 -8.41 -8.78
CA ALA A 121 -38.74 -7.62 -9.11
C ALA A 121 -39.91 -8.22 -8.33
N MET A 122 -40.28 -7.58 -7.23
CA MET A 122 -41.43 -7.93 -6.42
C MET A 122 -42.66 -7.57 -7.27
N THR A 123 -43.02 -8.46 -8.19
CA THR A 123 -44.35 -8.44 -8.78
C THR A 123 -45.31 -8.97 -7.72
N ASP A 124 -46.10 -8.09 -7.14
CA ASP A 124 -47.26 -8.45 -6.32
C ASP A 124 -48.52 -7.81 -6.95
N PRO A 125 -49.71 -8.43 -6.83
CA PRO A 125 -50.43 -8.95 -7.98
C PRO A 125 -51.85 -8.38 -8.00
N GLY A 126 -52.20 -7.62 -9.03
CA GLY A 126 -53.55 -7.08 -9.18
C GLY A 126 -53.71 -5.67 -8.61
N ARG A 127 -53.66 -4.70 -9.50
CA ARG A 127 -54.52 -3.52 -9.52
C ARG A 127 -54.59 -2.98 -10.94
#